data_AF-A0A192D754-F1
#
_entry.id   AF-A0A192D754-F1
#
_cell.length_a   1.000
_cell.length_b   1.000
_cell.length_c   1.000
_cell.angle_alpha   90.00
_cell.angle_beta   90.00
_cell.angle_gamma   90.00
#
_symmetry.space_group_name_H-M   'P 1'
#
loop_
_entity.id
_entity.type
_entity.pdbx_description
1 polymer ?
#
loop_
_entity_poly.entity_id
_entity_poly.type
_entity_poly.pdbx_seq_one_letter_code
_entity_poly.pdbx_strand_id
1 'polypeptide(L)'
;MLTAQTAQAQQAACIDARDVSDAVIYAMPIAYDAARTACANRLSQDGFIARRGESFIANYRSGQEKAWPGAYRFLKTYMATSDGPAGSEGGDAMAALSGLPPEALRPFVDALAGQMIAGEIKGESCGRIERGLELVSPLPAENVGGLAAFIFELADVKAPSVCPAAASATKR
;
A
#
# COMPACT_ATOMS: atom_id res chain seq x y z
N MET A 1 27.26 -27.32 7.57
CA MET A 1 25.88 -27.17 7.07
C MET A 1 24.92 -26.52 8.08
N LEU A 2 25.32 -26.25 9.33
CA LEU A 2 24.44 -25.61 10.33
C LEU A 2 24.21 -24.09 10.14
N THR A 3 24.97 -23.42 9.27
CA THR A 3 24.81 -21.98 9.01
C THR A 3 23.73 -21.66 7.99
N ALA A 4 23.33 -22.62 7.15
CA ALA A 4 22.25 -22.43 6.17
C ALA A 4 20.86 -22.59 6.79
N GLN A 5 20.72 -23.46 7.80
CA GLN A 5 19.44 -23.72 8.47
C GLN A 5 19.03 -22.60 9.44
N THR A 6 19.97 -21.87 10.03
CA THR A 6 19.67 -20.71 10.87
C THR A 6 19.19 -19.50 10.05
N ALA A 7 19.65 -19.35 8.81
CA ALA A 7 19.15 -18.30 7.90
C ALA A 7 17.67 -18.50 7.50
N GLN A 8 17.17 -19.74 7.54
CA GLN A 8 15.77 -20.04 7.21
C GLN A 8 14.81 -19.80 8.39
N ALA A 9 15.30 -19.87 9.64
CA ALA A 9 14.49 -19.69 10.84
C ALA A 9 14.39 -18.23 11.32
N GLN A 10 15.21 -17.32 10.76
CA GLN A 10 15.24 -15.90 11.11
C GLN A 10 14.59 -14.99 10.06
N GLN A 11 13.82 -15.56 9.14
CA GLN A 11 12.83 -14.82 8.36
C GLN A 11 11.67 -14.45 9.30
N ALA A 12 11.87 -13.48 10.18
CA ALA A 12 10.79 -12.53 10.40
C ALA A 12 10.42 -12.03 9.00
N ALA A 13 9.18 -12.26 8.57
CA ALA A 13 8.76 -12.07 7.18
C ALA A 13 8.93 -10.60 6.78
N CYS A 14 10.07 -10.25 6.19
CA CYS A 14 10.31 -8.92 5.68
C CYS A 14 9.59 -8.75 4.33
N ILE A 15 9.18 -7.53 4.00
CA ILE A 15 8.56 -7.21 2.72
C ILE A 15 9.64 -6.74 1.73
N ASP A 16 9.59 -7.24 0.49
CA ASP A 16 10.42 -6.69 -0.60
C ASP A 16 10.01 -5.24 -0.89
N ALA A 17 10.96 -4.32 -1.00
CA ALA A 17 10.67 -2.91 -1.30
C ALA A 17 9.81 -2.72 -2.56
N ARG A 18 9.93 -3.61 -3.55
CA ARG A 18 9.06 -3.62 -4.74
C ARG A 18 7.62 -3.98 -4.41
N ASP A 19 7.39 -4.90 -3.48
CA ASP A 19 6.05 -5.26 -3.02
C ASP A 19 5.38 -4.08 -2.27
N VAL A 20 6.16 -3.27 -1.54
CA VAL A 20 5.65 -2.00 -0.96
C VAL A 20 5.26 -1.01 -2.06
N SER A 21 6.13 -0.83 -3.06
CA SER A 21 5.85 0.04 -4.20
C SER A 21 4.60 -0.39 -4.95
N ASP A 22 4.46 -1.69 -5.23
CA ASP A 22 3.30 -2.26 -5.90
C ASP A 22 2.03 -2.08 -5.05
N ALA A 23 2.11 -2.28 -3.73
CA ALA A 23 0.98 -2.04 -2.83
C ALA A 23 0.50 -0.57 -2.86
N VAL A 24 1.42 0.38 -2.94
CA VAL A 24 1.10 1.82 -3.02
C VAL A 24 0.44 2.15 -4.36
N ILE A 25 1.00 1.66 -5.48
CA ILE A 25 0.42 1.86 -6.81
C ILE A 25 -0.98 1.25 -6.86
N TYR A 26 -1.14 0.06 -6.28
CA TYR A 26 -2.40 -0.67 -6.23
C TYR A 26 -3.48 0.06 -5.41
N ALA A 27 -3.10 0.56 -4.23
CA ALA A 27 -4.01 1.18 -3.28
C ALA A 27 -4.38 2.63 -3.63
N MET A 28 -3.56 3.34 -4.42
CA MET A 28 -3.80 4.76 -4.74
C MET A 28 -5.17 5.03 -5.36
N PRO A 29 -5.67 4.28 -6.37
CA PRO A 29 -7.03 4.46 -6.89
C PRO A 29 -8.12 4.30 -5.83
N ILE A 30 -7.97 3.29 -4.96
CA ILE A 30 -8.93 2.99 -3.88
C ILE A 30 -8.94 4.17 -2.87
N ALA A 31 -7.75 4.64 -2.48
CA ALA A 31 -7.61 5.76 -1.56
C ALA A 31 -8.15 7.07 -2.15
N TYR A 32 -7.91 7.32 -3.44
CA TYR A 32 -8.42 8.48 -4.15
C TYR A 32 -9.95 8.48 -4.21
N ASP A 33 -10.58 7.35 -4.53
CA ASP A 33 -12.04 7.25 -4.61
C ASP A 33 -12.70 7.44 -3.23
N ALA A 34 -12.09 6.86 -2.19
CA ALA A 34 -12.49 7.08 -0.80
C ALA A 34 -12.37 8.57 -0.40
N ALA A 35 -11.24 9.21 -0.71
CA ALA A 35 -11.01 10.62 -0.43
C ALA A 35 -11.96 11.54 -1.20
N ARG A 36 -12.17 11.28 -2.49
CA ARG A 36 -13.12 12.03 -3.33
C ARG A 36 -14.52 12.00 -2.74
N THR A 37 -14.95 10.84 -2.25
CA THR A 37 -16.26 10.66 -1.64
C THR A 37 -16.36 11.35 -0.27
N ALA A 38 -15.41 11.06 0.63
CA ALA A 38 -15.42 11.60 1.99
C ALA A 38 -15.24 13.13 2.03
N CYS A 39 -14.51 13.70 1.06
CA CYS A 39 -14.16 15.11 1.02
C CYS A 39 -15.01 15.96 0.06
N ALA A 40 -16.01 15.38 -0.62
CA ALA A 40 -16.79 16.03 -1.69
C ALA A 40 -17.34 17.42 -1.31
N ASN A 41 -17.83 17.59 -0.08
CA ASN A 41 -18.42 18.84 0.42
C ASN A 41 -17.46 19.70 1.24
N ARG A 42 -16.16 19.39 1.22
CA ARG A 42 -15.14 20.01 2.08
C ARG A 42 -14.01 20.67 1.29
N LEU A 43 -13.89 20.35 0.01
CA LEU A 43 -12.85 20.87 -0.86
C LEU A 43 -13.39 21.97 -1.78
N SER A 44 -12.48 22.80 -2.27
CA SER A 44 -12.81 23.84 -3.23
C SER A 44 -13.22 23.24 -4.56
N GLN A 45 -14.21 23.85 -5.23
CA GLN A 45 -14.59 23.50 -6.61
C GLN A 45 -13.46 23.79 -7.62
N ASP A 46 -12.50 24.63 -7.25
CA ASP A 46 -11.30 24.93 -8.03
C ASP A 46 -10.04 24.21 -7.47
N GLY A 47 -10.24 23.25 -6.57
CA GLY A 47 -9.17 22.44 -5.97
C GLY A 47 -8.45 21.54 -6.97
N PHE A 48 -7.37 20.90 -6.51
CA PHE A 48 -6.62 19.94 -7.30
C PHE A 48 -7.48 18.74 -7.71
N ILE A 49 -8.23 18.14 -6.78
CA ILE A 49 -9.06 16.97 -7.05
C ILE A 49 -10.12 17.33 -8.10
N ALA A 50 -10.75 18.49 -7.96
CA ALA A 50 -11.78 18.96 -8.91
C ALA A 50 -11.25 19.19 -10.33
N ARG A 51 -10.06 19.78 -10.47
CA ARG A 51 -9.53 20.17 -11.79
C ARG A 51 -8.60 19.16 -12.46
N ARG A 52 -7.86 18.38 -11.67
CA ARG A 52 -6.76 17.52 -12.16
C ARG A 52 -6.79 16.10 -11.62
N GLY A 53 -7.66 15.80 -10.65
CA GLY A 53 -7.69 14.50 -9.96
C GLY A 53 -7.88 13.31 -10.91
N GLU A 54 -8.78 13.41 -11.89
CA GLU A 54 -9.04 12.31 -12.84
C GLU A 54 -7.83 12.02 -13.75
N SER A 55 -7.17 13.06 -14.25
CA SER A 55 -5.93 12.89 -15.03
C SER A 55 -4.81 12.30 -14.19
N PHE A 56 -4.72 12.69 -12.92
CA PHE A 56 -3.74 12.16 -12.00
C PHE A 56 -3.95 10.67 -11.72
N ILE A 57 -5.17 10.27 -11.36
CA ILE A 57 -5.46 8.90 -10.94
C ILE A 57 -5.46 7.89 -12.10
N ALA A 58 -5.68 8.35 -13.34
CA ALA A 58 -5.63 7.51 -14.53
C ALA A 58 -4.30 6.74 -14.67
N ASN A 59 -3.18 7.36 -14.30
CA ASN A 59 -1.86 6.72 -14.34
C ASN A 59 -1.79 5.50 -13.42
N TYR A 60 -2.31 5.61 -12.20
CA TYR A 60 -2.35 4.51 -11.23
C TYR A 60 -3.34 3.42 -11.65
N ARG A 61 -4.52 3.81 -12.17
CA ARG A 61 -5.52 2.85 -12.67
C ARG A 61 -4.96 1.98 -13.79
N SER A 62 -4.13 2.54 -14.68
CA SER A 62 -3.48 1.79 -15.75
C SER A 62 -2.44 0.76 -15.24
N GLY A 63 -1.82 1.04 -14.08
CA GLY A 63 -0.82 0.17 -13.46
C GLY A 63 -1.38 -0.84 -12.46
N GLN A 64 -2.65 -0.70 -12.05
CA GLN A 64 -3.22 -1.44 -10.92
C GLN A 64 -3.24 -2.96 -11.12
N GLU A 65 -3.57 -3.43 -12.33
CA GLU A 65 -3.56 -4.86 -12.65
C GLU A 65 -2.16 -5.45 -12.56
N LYS A 66 -1.15 -4.75 -13.11
CA LYS A 66 0.24 -5.17 -13.08
C LYS A 66 0.82 -5.18 -11.65
N ALA A 67 0.38 -4.25 -10.80
CA ALA A 67 0.81 -4.14 -9.41
C ALA A 67 0.19 -5.19 -8.48
N TRP A 68 -0.94 -5.81 -8.88
CA TRP A 68 -1.68 -6.74 -8.01
C TRP A 68 -0.82 -7.88 -7.43
N PRO A 69 0.02 -8.59 -8.19
CA PRO A 69 0.81 -9.68 -7.62
C PRO A 69 1.76 -9.25 -6.50
N GLY A 70 2.35 -8.05 -6.59
CA GLY A 70 3.21 -7.49 -5.55
C GLY A 70 2.42 -7.00 -4.35
N ALA A 71 1.31 -6.30 -4.58
CA ALA A 71 0.39 -5.87 -3.53
C ALA A 71 -0.18 -7.06 -2.72
N TYR A 72 -0.49 -8.17 -3.39
CA TYR A 72 -0.96 -9.39 -2.75
C TYR A 72 0.13 -10.04 -1.87
N ARG A 73 1.40 -10.04 -2.33
CA ARG A 73 2.52 -10.51 -1.50
C ARG A 73 2.73 -9.60 -0.28
N PHE A 74 2.68 -8.28 -0.46
CA PHE A 74 2.70 -7.32 0.64
C PHE A 74 1.62 -7.65 1.68
N LEU A 75 0.37 -7.82 1.23
CA LEU A 75 -0.77 -8.09 2.12
C LEU A 75 -0.59 -9.41 2.88
N LYS A 76 -0.18 -10.47 2.18
CA LYS A 76 0.08 -11.77 2.80
C LYS A 76 1.16 -11.70 3.87
N THR A 77 2.24 -10.98 3.61
CA THR A 77 3.33 -10.77 4.58
C THR A 77 2.85 -9.92 5.75
N TYR A 78 2.14 -8.81 5.49
CA TYR A 78 1.54 -7.96 6.53
C TYR A 78 0.64 -8.76 7.47
N MET A 79 -0.27 -9.57 6.92
CA MET A 79 -1.16 -10.42 7.69
C MET A 79 -0.47 -11.50 8.51
N ALA A 80 0.71 -11.97 8.08
CA ALA A 80 1.48 -12.96 8.83
C ALA A 80 2.23 -12.36 10.03
N THR A 81 2.29 -11.02 10.14
CA THR A 81 2.87 -10.34 11.31
C THR A 81 1.83 -10.08 12.40
N SER A 82 2.29 -9.86 13.63
CA SER A 82 1.45 -9.56 14.80
C SER A 82 0.70 -8.23 14.74
N ASP A 83 1.06 -7.33 13.81
CA ASP A 83 0.34 -6.08 13.52
C ASP A 83 -0.57 -6.20 12.27
N GLY A 84 -0.57 -7.38 11.62
CA GLY A 84 -1.60 -7.78 10.69
C GLY A 84 -2.96 -7.83 11.38
N PRO A 85 -4.08 -7.83 10.65
CA PRO A 85 -5.41 -7.91 11.26
C PRO A 85 -5.67 -9.25 11.98
N ALA A 86 -4.69 -10.15 12.09
CA ALA A 86 -4.77 -11.40 12.85
C ALA A 86 -5.03 -11.09 14.33
N GLY A 87 -6.31 -11.01 14.70
CA GLY A 87 -6.80 -10.60 16.02
C GLY A 87 -7.88 -9.50 16.01
N SER A 88 -8.20 -8.91 14.86
CA SER A 88 -9.34 -7.97 14.65
C SER A 88 -10.43 -8.62 13.77
N GLU A 89 -11.65 -8.07 13.78
CA GLU A 89 -12.80 -8.61 13.01
C GLU A 89 -12.50 -8.84 11.50
N GLY A 90 -11.51 -8.13 10.93
CA GLY A 90 -11.06 -8.33 9.55
C GLY A 90 -10.03 -9.46 9.33
N GLY A 91 -9.34 -9.90 10.38
CA GLY A 91 -8.33 -10.97 10.30
C GLY A 91 -8.93 -12.34 10.07
N ASP A 92 -10.04 -12.62 10.77
CA ASP A 92 -10.75 -13.89 10.64
C ASP A 92 -11.39 -14.04 9.26
N ALA A 93 -11.92 -12.94 8.70
CA ALA A 93 -12.46 -12.91 7.34
C ALA A 93 -11.36 -13.18 6.30
N MET A 94 -10.20 -12.54 6.42
CA MET A 94 -9.10 -12.76 5.47
C MET A 94 -8.41 -14.13 5.66
N ALA A 95 -8.39 -14.68 6.87
CA ALA A 95 -7.93 -16.05 7.12
C ALA A 95 -8.83 -17.09 6.44
N ALA A 96 -10.16 -16.92 6.50
CA ALA A 96 -11.11 -17.77 5.80
C ALA A 96 -10.98 -17.70 4.26
N LEU A 97 -10.50 -16.55 3.76
CA LEU A 97 -10.31 -16.27 2.33
C LEU A 97 -8.95 -16.74 1.79
N SER A 98 -7.98 -17.09 2.66
CA SER A 98 -6.61 -17.47 2.29
C SER A 98 -6.47 -18.71 1.37
N GLY A 99 -7.53 -19.52 1.23
CA GLY A 99 -7.59 -20.66 0.31
C GLY A 99 -8.04 -20.32 -1.13
N LEU A 100 -8.45 -19.08 -1.41
CA LEU A 100 -8.92 -18.67 -2.73
C LEU A 100 -7.74 -18.27 -3.65
N PRO A 101 -7.89 -18.39 -4.98
CA PRO A 101 -6.91 -17.86 -5.91
C PRO A 101 -6.82 -16.33 -5.79
N PRO A 102 -5.64 -15.71 -5.96
CA PRO A 102 -5.44 -14.27 -5.77
C PRO A 102 -6.44 -13.41 -6.56
N GLU A 103 -6.78 -13.80 -7.77
CA GLU A 103 -7.68 -13.06 -8.66
C GLU A 103 -9.12 -13.04 -8.13
N ALA A 104 -9.56 -14.11 -7.47
CA ALA A 104 -10.87 -14.16 -6.82
C ALA A 104 -10.91 -13.35 -5.52
N LEU A 105 -9.76 -13.14 -4.88
CA LEU A 105 -9.64 -12.34 -3.65
C LEU A 105 -9.64 -10.85 -3.90
N ARG A 106 -9.19 -10.44 -5.08
CA ARG A 106 -8.97 -9.03 -5.41
C ARG A 106 -10.17 -8.13 -5.10
N PRO A 107 -11.42 -8.44 -5.48
CA PRO A 107 -12.56 -7.58 -5.17
C PRO A 107 -12.85 -7.46 -3.67
N PHE A 108 -12.57 -8.50 -2.88
CA PHE A 108 -12.71 -8.46 -1.42
C PHE A 108 -11.65 -7.57 -0.78
N VAL A 109 -10.40 -7.69 -1.26
CA VAL A 109 -9.30 -6.83 -0.82
C VAL A 109 -9.59 -5.37 -1.18
N ASP A 110 -10.15 -5.09 -2.36
CA ASP A 110 -10.53 -3.74 -2.77
C ASP A 110 -11.59 -3.14 -1.84
N ALA A 111 -12.63 -3.90 -1.54
CA ALA A 111 -13.70 -3.47 -0.65
C ALA A 111 -13.17 -3.22 0.77
N LEU A 112 -12.40 -4.15 1.32
CA LEU A 112 -11.84 -4.03 2.67
C LEU A 112 -10.86 -2.85 2.77
N ALA A 113 -9.93 -2.72 1.83
CA ALA A 113 -8.99 -1.60 1.79
C ALA A 113 -9.74 -0.27 1.67
N GLY A 114 -10.75 -0.20 0.80
CA GLY A 114 -11.59 0.99 0.65
C GLY A 114 -12.30 1.38 1.94
N GLN A 115 -12.88 0.41 2.66
CA GLN A 115 -13.53 0.64 3.95
C GLN A 115 -12.54 1.11 5.02
N MET A 116 -11.39 0.46 5.14
CA MET A 116 -10.35 0.85 6.10
C MET A 116 -9.85 2.27 5.83
N ILE A 117 -9.53 2.59 4.58
CA ILE A 117 -9.06 3.92 4.19
C ILE A 117 -10.14 4.97 4.44
N ALA A 118 -11.39 4.69 4.07
CA ALA A 118 -12.51 5.60 4.31
C ALA A 118 -12.72 5.88 5.80
N GLY A 119 -12.55 4.87 6.66
CA GLY A 119 -12.65 5.01 8.11
C GLY A 119 -11.60 5.96 8.71
N GLU A 120 -10.42 6.07 8.09
CA GLU A 120 -9.33 6.95 8.53
C GLU A 120 -9.45 8.39 7.98
N ILE A 121 -10.27 8.63 6.96
CA ILE A 121 -10.43 9.95 6.36
C ILE A 121 -11.36 10.82 7.20
N LYS A 122 -10.76 11.65 8.06
CA LYS A 122 -11.47 12.67 8.82
C LYS A 122 -11.70 13.93 7.98
N GLY A 123 -12.85 14.57 8.19
CA GLY A 123 -13.23 15.78 7.46
C GLY A 123 -12.22 16.94 7.61
N GLU A 124 -11.54 17.07 8.76
CA GLU A 124 -10.46 18.07 8.92
C GLU A 124 -9.18 17.76 8.13
N SER A 125 -8.98 16.51 7.68
CA SER A 125 -7.81 16.10 6.92
C SER A 125 -7.95 16.33 5.42
N CYS A 126 -9.15 16.64 4.92
CA CYS A 126 -9.41 16.77 3.47
C CYS A 126 -8.46 17.74 2.76
N GLY A 127 -8.21 18.92 3.33
CA GLY A 127 -7.27 19.88 2.73
C GLY A 127 -5.82 19.36 2.68
N ARG A 128 -5.39 18.59 3.68
CA ARG A 128 -4.06 17.95 3.69
C ARG A 128 -3.97 16.82 2.67
N ILE A 129 -5.04 16.03 2.53
CA ILE A 129 -5.12 14.96 1.53
C ILE A 129 -5.02 15.55 0.12
N GLU A 130 -5.83 16.57 -0.20
CA GLU A 130 -5.79 17.23 -1.50
C GLU A 130 -4.39 17.81 -1.78
N ARG A 131 -3.78 18.45 -0.80
CA ARG A 131 -2.41 18.97 -0.93
C ARG A 131 -1.39 17.85 -1.17
N GLY A 132 -1.52 16.73 -0.48
CA GLY A 132 -0.66 15.55 -0.69
C GLY A 132 -0.77 15.00 -2.10
N LEU A 133 -2.00 14.83 -2.61
CA LEU A 133 -2.25 14.39 -3.98
C LEU A 133 -1.66 15.36 -5.02
N GLU A 134 -1.80 16.66 -4.79
CA GLU A 134 -1.20 17.68 -5.66
C GLU A 134 0.34 17.61 -5.67
N LEU A 135 0.97 17.36 -4.52
CA LEU A 135 2.44 17.26 -4.42
C LEU A 135 2.98 16.06 -5.19
N VAL A 136 2.30 14.93 -5.14
CA VAL A 136 2.73 13.71 -5.83
C VAL A 136 2.29 13.68 -7.29
N SER A 137 1.35 14.53 -7.71
CA SER A 137 0.80 14.50 -9.06
C SER A 137 1.80 14.63 -10.21
N PRO A 138 2.90 15.39 -10.09
CA PRO A 138 3.90 15.49 -11.16
C PRO A 138 4.78 14.25 -11.29
N LEU A 139 4.74 13.34 -10.32
CA LEU A 139 5.59 12.16 -10.28
C LEU A 139 4.90 10.99 -11.02
N PRO A 140 5.65 10.18 -11.79
CA PRO A 140 5.19 8.88 -12.26
C PRO A 140 4.75 7.98 -11.10
N ALA A 141 3.77 7.10 -11.33
CA ALA A 141 3.24 6.21 -10.29
C ALA A 141 4.34 5.34 -9.66
N GLU A 142 5.30 4.89 -10.48
CA GLU A 142 6.47 4.10 -10.06
C GLU A 142 7.39 4.88 -9.13
N ASN A 143 7.56 6.19 -9.36
CA ASN A 143 8.38 7.03 -8.49
C ASN A 143 7.70 7.26 -7.14
N VAL A 144 6.37 7.36 -7.10
CA VAL A 144 5.61 7.48 -5.84
C VAL A 144 5.65 6.17 -5.06
N GLY A 145 5.47 5.03 -5.74
CA GLY A 145 5.64 3.71 -5.12
C GLY A 145 7.05 3.51 -4.55
N GLY A 146 8.09 3.84 -5.32
CA GLY A 146 9.47 3.78 -4.87
C GLY A 146 9.78 4.73 -3.70
N LEU A 147 9.24 5.96 -3.72
CA LEU A 147 9.37 6.92 -2.62
C LEU A 147 8.72 6.40 -1.35
N ALA A 148 7.53 5.81 -1.45
CA ALA A 148 6.85 5.21 -0.31
C ALA A 148 7.65 4.03 0.26
N ALA A 149 8.17 3.15 -0.60
CA ALA A 149 9.04 2.05 -0.17
C ALA A 149 10.29 2.56 0.59
N PHE A 150 10.94 3.60 0.06
CA PHE A 150 12.07 4.25 0.74
C PHE A 150 11.68 4.86 2.09
N ILE A 151 10.52 5.51 2.20
CA ILE A 151 10.03 6.06 3.47
C ILE A 151 9.75 4.95 4.48
N PHE A 152 9.16 3.83 4.05
CA PHE A 152 8.92 2.66 4.91
C PHE A 152 10.23 2.07 5.44
N GLU A 153 11.26 1.96 4.61
CA GLU A 153 12.59 1.52 5.01
C GLU A 153 13.24 2.51 5.98
N LEU A 154 13.22 3.81 5.65
CA LEU A 154 13.82 4.87 6.47
C LEU A 154 13.14 5.02 7.84
N ALA A 155 11.83 4.80 7.91
CA ALA A 155 11.06 4.86 9.15
C ALA A 155 11.26 3.64 10.06
N ASP A 156 12.07 2.64 9.64
CA ASP A 156 12.30 1.39 10.37
C ASP A 156 10.97 0.74 10.80
N VAL A 157 9.99 0.69 9.87
CA VAL A 157 8.69 0.04 10.12
C VAL A 157 8.96 -1.41 10.49
N LYS A 158 8.62 -1.85 11.71
CA LYS A 158 9.05 -3.18 12.20
C LYS A 158 8.10 -4.31 11.87
N ALA A 159 6.89 -3.99 11.44
CA ALA A 159 5.82 -4.96 11.25
C ALA A 159 4.99 -4.65 9.99
N PRO A 160 5.39 -5.20 8.83
CA PRO A 160 6.64 -5.90 8.57
C PRO A 160 7.78 -4.95 8.21
N SER A 161 9.01 -5.32 8.61
CA SER A 161 10.24 -4.68 8.12
C SER A 161 10.41 -4.83 6.62
N VAL A 162 10.96 -3.79 5.97
CA VAL A 162 11.44 -3.91 4.59
C VAL A 162 12.70 -4.76 4.58
N CYS A 163 12.82 -5.69 3.62
CA CYS A 163 14.00 -6.52 3.50
C CYS A 163 15.23 -5.64 3.25
N PRO A 164 16.36 -5.89 3.94
CA PRO A 164 17.58 -5.13 3.70
C PRO A 164 17.98 -5.27 2.23
N ALA A 165 18.21 -4.14 1.56
CA ALA A 165 18.74 -4.16 0.21
C ALA A 165 19.98 -5.05 0.19
N ALA A 166 20.04 -6.02 -0.74
CA ALA A 166 21.15 -6.96 -0.82
C ALA A 166 22.46 -6.17 -0.80
N ALA A 167 23.17 -6.26 0.33
CA ALA A 167 24.28 -5.38 0.62
C ALA A 167 25.30 -5.50 -0.52
N SER A 168 25.35 -4.49 -1.39
CA SER A 168 26.50 -4.25 -2.25
C SER A 168 27.60 -3.71 -1.35
N ALA A 169 28.05 -4.54 -0.41
CA ALA A 169 29.24 -4.34 0.40
C ALA A 169 30.47 -4.56 -0.48
N THR A 170 30.61 -3.75 -1.54
CA THR A 170 31.92 -3.46 -2.10
C THR A 170 32.55 -2.42 -1.17
N LYS A 171 33.19 -2.93 -0.12
CA LYS A 171 34.16 -2.19 0.68
C LYS A 171 35.15 -1.52 -0.30
N ARG A 172 35.21 -0.19 -0.31
CA ARG A 172 36.39 0.53 -0.82
C ARG A 172 37.37 0.72 0.32
#